data_AF-A0A4S4LKB1-F1
#
_entry.id   AF-A0A4S4LKB1-F1
#
_cell.length_a   1.000
_cell.length_b   1.000
_cell.length_c   1.000
_cell.angle_alpha   90.00
_cell.angle_beta   90.00
_cell.angle_gamma   90.00
#
_symmetry.space_group_name_H-M   'P 1'
#
loop_
_entity.id
_entity.type
_entity.pdbx_description
1 polymer ?
#
loop_
_entity_poly.entity_id
_entity_poly.type
_entity_poly.pdbx_seq_one_letter_code
_entity_poly.pdbx_strand_id
1 'polypeptide(L)'
;MLTHLRSATSRTPQRWFAAKIIRSISSTSVVQRDPILDANADEEEDGERKKPARPKDPNYKERGIANGCRMFHQPFPLNPSFKPPTPVSDALRTSIYSQFMSNPDINSVRNLAGRYHLSIKRVDAILRLKGLEEHWIKGFPLQTGFRHGMERFLGVETDESLRKTHNEWVKSRSDVSKADALDQVEGDDPARARYQRMFWEPVVEGAQPVLPSVLEQARMHGERHRIADEAHKSDDALLGRHHDSRRSQDVSTTTGDAPGRPLIKFVDVGGKFLDPKDRVRRMKESERRARLRDKKRQVLSAEGAAQEEQVATA
;
A
#
# COMPACT_ATOMS: atom_id res chain seq x y z
N MET A 1 27.72 -45.18 -44.31
CA MET A 1 27.71 -45.91 -43.03
C MET A 1 26.86 -45.12 -42.03
N LEU A 2 25.89 -45.81 -41.42
CA LEU A 2 25.23 -45.52 -40.14
C LEU A 2 24.26 -44.31 -40.04
N THR A 3 23.00 -44.63 -40.29
CA THR A 3 21.78 -44.13 -39.65
C THR A 3 21.89 -44.06 -38.13
N HIS A 4 21.34 -43.02 -37.45
CA HIS A 4 20.69 -43.17 -36.14
C HIS A 4 19.67 -42.06 -35.82
N LEU A 5 18.42 -42.50 -35.80
CA LEU A 5 17.24 -42.07 -35.04
C LEU A 5 17.48 -41.22 -33.78
N ARG A 6 16.66 -40.17 -33.59
CA ARG A 6 16.14 -39.77 -32.27
C ARG A 6 14.65 -39.43 -32.36
N SER A 7 13.84 -40.32 -31.81
CA SER A 7 12.42 -40.19 -31.55
C SER A 7 12.18 -39.21 -30.38
N ALA A 8 11.25 -38.27 -30.58
CA ALA A 8 10.73 -37.42 -29.52
C ALA A 8 9.65 -38.18 -28.74
N THR A 9 9.88 -38.41 -27.45
CA THR A 9 8.88 -38.96 -26.53
C THR A 9 7.96 -37.83 -26.07
N SER A 10 6.67 -37.95 -26.40
CA SER A 10 5.61 -37.10 -25.88
C SER A 10 5.41 -37.38 -24.39
N ARG A 11 5.61 -36.36 -23.55
CA ARG A 11 5.26 -36.43 -22.14
C ARG A 11 3.75 -36.25 -21.99
N THR A 12 3.08 -37.28 -21.52
CA THR A 12 1.68 -37.23 -21.06
C THR A 12 1.59 -36.46 -19.73
N PRO A 13 0.61 -35.56 -19.54
CA PRO A 13 0.40 -34.92 -18.25
C PRO A 13 -0.26 -35.89 -17.27
N GLN A 14 0.36 -36.09 -16.11
CA GLN A 14 -0.20 -36.82 -14.99
C GLN A 14 -1.49 -36.12 -14.51
N ARG A 15 -2.62 -36.82 -14.67
CA ARG A 15 -3.89 -36.54 -13.99
C ARG A 15 -3.69 -36.67 -12.48
N TRP A 16 -3.79 -35.56 -11.76
CA TRP A 16 -3.90 -35.57 -10.31
C TRP A 16 -5.33 -35.98 -9.95
N PHE A 17 -5.46 -37.13 -9.29
CA PHE A 17 -6.71 -37.56 -8.68
C PHE A 17 -7.04 -36.64 -7.51
N ALA A 18 -8.14 -35.90 -7.62
CA ALA A 18 -8.72 -35.16 -6.50
C ALA A 18 -9.35 -36.15 -5.52
N ALA A 19 -8.66 -36.43 -4.42
CA ALA A 19 -9.24 -37.16 -3.30
C ALA A 19 -10.28 -36.26 -2.60
N LYS A 20 -11.56 -36.61 -2.74
CA LYS A 20 -12.66 -36.08 -1.93
C LYS A 20 -12.44 -36.46 -0.48
N ILE A 21 -11.96 -35.51 0.34
CA ILE A 21 -12.04 -35.62 1.80
C ILE A 21 -13.41 -35.10 2.21
N ILE A 22 -14.36 -36.04 2.36
CA ILE A 22 -15.59 -35.82 3.12
C ILE A 22 -15.18 -35.90 4.59
N ARG A 23 -15.12 -34.76 5.27
CA ARG A 23 -15.13 -34.71 6.75
C ARG A 23 -16.41 -34.02 7.19
N SER A 24 -17.40 -34.85 7.48
CA SER A 24 -18.54 -34.51 8.32
C SER A 24 -18.04 -34.23 9.74
N ILE A 25 -18.16 -33.00 10.19
CA ILE A 25 -18.14 -32.66 11.62
C ILE A 25 -19.56 -32.23 11.99
N SER A 26 -20.35 -33.24 12.33
CA SER A 26 -21.52 -33.08 13.18
C SER A 26 -21.03 -32.96 14.62
N SER A 27 -21.20 -31.80 15.25
CA SER A 27 -21.27 -31.74 16.70
C SER A 27 -22.20 -30.61 17.12
N THR A 28 -23.46 -31.00 17.24
CA THR A 28 -24.52 -30.28 17.91
C THR A 28 -24.30 -30.37 19.41
N SER A 29 -23.79 -29.31 20.04
CA SER A 29 -24.01 -29.10 21.48
C SER A 29 -25.15 -28.10 21.64
N VAL A 30 -26.35 -28.68 21.74
CA VAL A 30 -27.56 -28.05 22.24
C VAL A 30 -27.28 -27.63 23.70
N VAL A 31 -27.20 -26.32 23.96
CA VAL A 31 -27.32 -25.78 25.32
C VAL A 31 -28.77 -25.35 25.47
N GLN A 32 -29.54 -26.20 26.14
CA GLN A 32 -30.89 -25.89 26.60
C GLN A 32 -30.82 -24.95 27.81
N ARG A 33 -31.83 -24.08 27.84
CA ARG A 33 -32.05 -22.91 28.69
C ARG A 33 -32.29 -23.28 30.16
N ASP A 34 -32.02 -22.30 31.03
CA ASP A 34 -32.87 -22.04 32.20
C ASP A 34 -33.43 -20.61 32.10
N PRO A 35 -34.75 -20.41 32.25
CA PRO A 35 -35.36 -19.12 32.55
C PRO A 35 -35.65 -19.06 34.06
N ILE A 36 -35.04 -18.12 34.79
CA ILE A 36 -35.37 -17.87 36.19
C ILE A 36 -35.73 -16.40 36.36
N LEU A 37 -37.05 -16.20 36.38
CA LEU A 37 -37.87 -15.36 37.27
C LEU A 37 -37.39 -13.93 37.60
N ASP A 38 -38.20 -12.98 37.13
CA ASP A 38 -38.43 -11.68 37.76
C ASP A 38 -38.96 -11.86 39.20
N ALA A 39 -38.35 -11.16 40.16
CA ALA A 39 -38.99 -10.78 41.42
C ALA A 39 -38.28 -9.53 41.98
N ASN A 40 -39.05 -8.45 42.10
CA ASN A 40 -38.72 -7.23 42.83
C ASN A 40 -38.48 -7.53 44.33
N ALA A 41 -37.45 -6.93 44.93
CA ALA A 41 -37.39 -6.62 46.37
C ALA A 41 -36.20 -5.68 46.65
N ASP A 42 -36.54 -4.42 46.87
CA ASP A 42 -36.06 -3.46 47.86
C ASP A 42 -34.81 -3.76 48.70
N GLU A 43 -33.99 -2.70 48.82
CA GLU A 43 -33.13 -2.27 49.94
C GLU A 43 -32.33 -3.33 50.72
N GLU A 44 -30.99 -3.26 50.63
CA GLU A 44 -30.09 -3.05 51.79
C GLU A 44 -28.59 -3.08 51.44
N GLU A 45 -27.88 -2.14 52.06
CA GLU A 45 -26.46 -2.09 52.48
C GLU A 45 -25.30 -2.27 51.48
N ASP A 46 -24.54 -1.17 51.38
CA ASP A 46 -23.16 -1.05 50.91
C ASP A 46 -22.18 -1.92 51.72
N GLY A 47 -22.19 -3.23 51.47
CA GLY A 47 -21.16 -4.14 51.93
C GLY A 47 -19.95 -4.15 50.99
N GLU A 48 -18.88 -3.43 51.35
CA GLU A 48 -17.55 -3.58 50.74
C GLU A 48 -17.13 -5.05 50.72
N ARG A 49 -17.36 -5.74 49.60
CA ARG A 49 -16.83 -7.08 49.35
C ARG A 49 -15.32 -6.98 49.15
N LYS A 50 -14.58 -6.99 50.25
CA LYS A 50 -13.12 -7.20 50.27
C LYS A 50 -12.82 -8.51 49.53
N LYS A 51 -12.27 -8.37 48.31
CA LYS A 51 -11.79 -9.50 47.52
C LYS A 51 -10.81 -10.31 48.39
N PRO A 52 -10.94 -11.65 48.47
CA PRO A 52 -10.03 -12.46 49.25
C PRO A 52 -8.60 -12.24 48.74
N ALA A 53 -7.72 -11.77 49.63
CA ALA A 53 -6.32 -11.60 49.34
C ALA A 53 -5.75 -12.97 48.97
N ARG A 54 -5.34 -13.12 47.69
CA ARG A 54 -4.65 -14.34 47.25
C ARG A 54 -3.39 -14.50 48.13
N PRO A 55 -3.10 -15.72 48.62
CA PRO A 55 -1.89 -15.99 49.37
C PRO A 55 -0.68 -15.58 48.52
N LYS A 56 0.11 -14.63 49.02
CA LYS A 56 1.36 -14.21 48.40
C LYS A 56 2.37 -15.31 48.69
N ASP A 57 2.62 -16.18 47.72
CA ASP A 57 3.71 -17.15 47.80
C ASP A 57 5.04 -16.38 47.97
N PRO A 58 5.77 -16.52 49.09
CA PRO A 58 6.98 -15.74 49.34
C PRO A 58 8.15 -16.09 48.40
N ASN A 59 7.96 -17.10 47.54
CA ASN A 59 8.97 -17.58 46.60
C ASN A 59 8.60 -17.37 45.13
N TYR A 60 7.43 -16.78 44.83
CA TYR A 60 7.20 -16.25 43.49
C TYR A 60 7.92 -14.92 43.41
N LYS A 61 9.21 -14.95 43.02
CA LYS A 61 9.84 -13.78 42.44
C LYS A 61 8.96 -13.41 41.26
N GLU A 62 8.06 -12.44 41.45
CA GLU A 62 7.52 -11.66 40.36
C GLU A 62 8.75 -11.29 39.55
N ARG A 63 8.98 -11.98 38.43
CA ARG A 63 9.95 -11.57 37.45
C ARG A 63 9.37 -10.26 36.98
N GLY A 64 9.79 -9.19 37.66
CA GLY A 64 9.41 -7.84 37.32
C GLY A 64 9.55 -7.78 35.82
N ILE A 65 8.52 -7.27 35.16
CA ILE A 65 8.59 -6.86 33.77
C ILE A 65 9.47 -5.59 33.75
N ALA A 66 10.66 -5.71 34.32
CA ALA A 66 11.68 -4.72 34.45
C ALA A 66 12.45 -4.83 33.14
N ASN A 67 12.15 -3.87 32.26
CA ASN A 67 13.09 -3.38 31.26
C ASN A 67 13.59 -4.45 30.28
N GLY A 68 12.79 -4.66 29.24
CA GLY A 68 13.29 -5.18 27.96
C GLY A 68 13.15 -6.68 27.78
N CYS A 69 11.92 -7.14 27.53
CA CYS A 69 11.73 -8.35 26.76
C CYS A 69 12.33 -8.11 25.36
N ARG A 70 13.62 -8.45 25.17
CA ARG A 70 14.31 -8.39 23.87
C ARG A 70 13.64 -9.27 22.80
N MET A 71 12.67 -10.11 23.19
CA MET A 71 11.91 -10.99 22.30
C MET A 71 11.05 -10.25 21.27
N PHE A 72 10.69 -8.98 21.48
CA PHE A 72 9.83 -8.27 20.51
C PHE A 72 10.53 -7.90 19.21
N HIS A 73 11.85 -7.69 19.25
CA HIS A 73 12.60 -7.29 18.07
C HIS A 73 13.23 -8.48 17.34
N GLN A 74 13.29 -9.64 17.98
CA GLN A 74 13.87 -10.85 17.41
C GLN A 74 13.15 -12.08 18.00
N PRO A 75 11.99 -12.47 17.45
CA PRO A 75 11.22 -13.59 17.96
C PRO A 75 11.95 -14.93 17.77
N PHE A 76 12.84 -15.01 16.78
CA PHE A 76 13.63 -16.19 16.49
C PHE A 76 15.10 -15.92 16.82
N PRO A 77 15.67 -16.56 17.86
CA PRO A 77 17.06 -16.32 18.26
C PRO A 77 18.06 -16.64 17.14
N LEU A 78 17.74 -17.64 16.30
CA LEU A 78 18.58 -18.06 15.18
C LEU A 78 18.36 -17.25 13.89
N ASN A 79 17.34 -16.40 13.83
CA ASN A 79 17.06 -15.57 12.65
C ASN A 79 16.95 -14.09 13.02
N PRO A 80 18.08 -13.35 13.05
CA PRO A 80 18.10 -11.92 13.34
C PRO A 80 17.52 -11.06 12.21
N SER A 81 17.35 -11.61 11.00
CA SER A 81 16.77 -10.90 9.86
C SER A 81 15.25 -10.72 10.02
N PHE A 82 14.57 -11.67 10.65
CA PHE A 82 13.13 -11.61 10.85
C PHE A 82 12.79 -10.69 12.03
N LYS A 83 12.38 -9.46 11.71
CA LYS A 83 11.92 -8.46 12.67
C LYS A 83 10.49 -8.06 12.31
N PRO A 84 9.46 -8.63 12.96
CA PRO A 84 8.08 -8.33 12.61
C PRO A 84 7.79 -6.84 12.88
N PRO A 85 7.12 -6.14 11.96
CA PRO A 85 6.71 -4.77 12.21
C PRO A 85 5.59 -4.73 13.25
N THR A 86 5.59 -3.72 14.12
CA THR A 86 4.53 -3.48 15.09
C THR A 86 3.17 -3.35 14.38
N PRO A 87 2.10 -4.01 14.87
CA PRO A 87 0.79 -3.92 14.24
C PRO A 87 0.14 -2.54 14.47
N VAL A 88 -0.94 -2.29 13.75
CA VAL A 88 -1.68 -1.01 13.83
C VAL A 88 -2.64 -1.06 15.02
N SER A 89 -2.63 -0.01 15.86
CA SER A 89 -3.53 0.10 17.01
C SER A 89 -5.00 0.14 16.60
N ASP A 90 -5.86 -0.42 17.45
CA ASP A 90 -7.31 -0.43 17.25
C ASP A 90 -7.89 0.99 17.24
N ALA A 91 -7.39 1.88 18.10
CA ALA A 91 -7.76 3.29 18.11
C ALA A 91 -7.51 3.95 16.75
N LEU A 92 -6.34 3.73 16.15
CA LEU A 92 -6.00 4.26 14.83
C LEU A 92 -6.88 3.63 13.73
N ARG A 93 -7.11 2.32 13.80
CA ARG A 93 -8.03 1.62 12.86
C ARG A 93 -9.44 2.22 12.90
N THR A 94 -9.95 2.48 14.09
CA THR A 94 -11.27 3.10 14.31
C THR A 94 -11.30 4.55 13.81
N SER A 95 -10.23 5.33 14.02
CA SER A 95 -10.10 6.71 13.50
C SER A 95 -10.06 6.77 11.97
N ILE A 96 -9.33 5.86 11.32
CA ILE A 96 -9.33 5.73 9.85
C ILE A 96 -10.74 5.46 9.34
N TYR A 97 -11.43 4.52 10.00
CA TYR A 97 -12.77 4.12 9.60
C TYR A 97 -13.79 5.26 9.76
N SER A 98 -13.79 5.95 10.89
CA SER A 98 -14.70 7.08 11.12
C SER A 98 -14.46 8.24 10.15
N GLN A 99 -13.20 8.53 9.82
CA GLN A 99 -12.86 9.55 8.82
C GLN A 99 -13.36 9.18 7.43
N PHE A 100 -13.20 7.92 7.04
CA PHE A 100 -13.72 7.42 5.76
C PHE A 100 -15.25 7.51 5.70
N MET A 101 -15.93 7.07 6.76
CA MET A 101 -17.39 7.10 6.84
C MET A 101 -17.96 8.53 6.89
N SER A 102 -17.22 9.50 7.43
CA SER A 102 -17.66 10.89 7.43
C SER A 102 -17.68 11.52 6.03
N ASN A 103 -16.65 11.31 5.21
CA ASN A 103 -16.49 11.93 3.91
C ASN A 103 -15.61 11.06 2.99
N PRO A 104 -16.17 10.12 2.22
CA PRO A 104 -15.37 9.19 1.41
C PRO A 104 -14.62 9.86 0.25
N ASP A 105 -15.15 10.97 -0.28
CA ASP A 105 -14.54 11.69 -1.41
C ASP A 105 -13.24 12.38 -0.99
N ILE A 106 -13.29 13.12 0.12
CA ILE A 106 -12.13 13.85 0.67
C ILE A 106 -11.16 12.85 1.30
N ASN A 107 -11.67 11.93 2.12
CA ASN A 107 -10.88 10.93 2.82
C ASN A 107 -10.81 9.63 2.02
N SER A 108 -10.50 9.73 0.73
CA SER A 108 -10.28 8.56 -0.11
C SER A 108 -9.18 7.66 0.47
N VAL A 109 -9.24 6.35 0.15
CA VAL A 109 -8.28 5.34 0.64
C VAL A 109 -6.83 5.76 0.40
N ARG A 110 -6.55 6.39 -0.76
CA ARG A 110 -5.22 6.90 -1.11
C ARG A 110 -4.80 8.08 -0.23
N ASN A 111 -5.71 9.00 0.09
CA ASN A 111 -5.42 10.13 0.97
C ASN A 111 -5.17 9.65 2.41
N LEU A 112 -5.99 8.74 2.92
CA LEU A 112 -5.80 8.13 4.23
C LEU A 112 -4.47 7.36 4.34
N ALA A 113 -4.12 6.58 3.30
CA ALA A 113 -2.82 5.91 3.22
C ALA A 113 -1.65 6.90 3.29
N GLY A 114 -1.74 8.02 2.57
CA GLY A 114 -0.72 9.08 2.60
C GLY A 114 -0.63 9.82 3.94
N ARG A 115 -1.76 10.08 4.62
CA ARG A 115 -1.80 10.75 5.92
C ARG A 115 -1.23 9.88 7.04
N TYR A 116 -1.62 8.60 7.06
CA TYR A 116 -1.21 7.64 8.10
C TYR A 116 -0.01 6.79 7.70
N HIS A 117 0.66 7.07 6.58
CA HIS A 117 1.83 6.31 6.10
C HIS A 117 1.64 4.79 6.22
N LEU A 118 0.46 4.35 5.78
CA LEU A 118 0.07 2.94 5.71
C LEU A 118 -0.04 2.56 4.24
N SER A 119 0.17 1.29 3.94
CA SER A 119 -0.07 0.81 2.59
C SER A 119 -1.54 0.92 2.21
N ILE A 120 -1.81 1.22 0.94
CA ILE A 120 -3.19 1.33 0.41
C ILE A 120 -3.95 0.01 0.67
N LYS A 121 -3.28 -1.13 0.46
CA LYS A 121 -3.86 -2.47 0.74
C LYS A 121 -4.21 -2.64 2.22
N ARG A 122 -3.38 -2.13 3.13
CA ARG A 122 -3.62 -2.22 4.57
C ARG A 122 -4.78 -1.32 5.00
N VAL A 123 -4.89 -0.11 4.44
CA VAL A 123 -6.05 0.77 4.71
C VAL A 123 -7.36 0.14 4.21
N ASP A 124 -7.37 -0.39 2.98
CA ASP A 124 -8.52 -1.12 2.42
C ASP A 124 -8.93 -2.30 3.32
N ALA A 125 -7.96 -3.10 3.76
CA ALA A 125 -8.22 -4.21 4.69
C ALA A 125 -8.78 -3.73 6.05
N ILE A 126 -8.28 -2.62 6.60
CA ILE A 126 -8.79 -2.03 7.83
C ILE A 126 -10.26 -1.64 7.67
N LEU A 127 -10.61 -0.95 6.58
CA LEU A 127 -11.98 -0.52 6.31
C LEU A 127 -12.95 -1.71 6.23
N ARG A 128 -12.54 -2.78 5.53
CA ARG A 128 -13.34 -4.01 5.42
C ARG A 128 -13.54 -4.71 6.76
N LEU A 129 -12.45 -4.88 7.52
CA LEU A 129 -12.51 -5.57 8.82
C LEU A 129 -13.31 -4.78 9.85
N LYS A 130 -13.24 -3.44 9.84
CA LYS A 130 -14.04 -2.60 10.72
C LYS A 130 -15.52 -2.60 10.34
N GLY A 131 -15.85 -2.60 9.04
CA GLY A 131 -17.23 -2.78 8.59
C GLY A 131 -17.83 -4.12 9.05
N LEU A 132 -17.04 -5.20 9.02
CA LEU A 132 -17.45 -6.50 9.58
C LEU A 132 -17.64 -6.47 11.10
N GLU A 133 -16.74 -5.79 11.82
CA GLU A 133 -16.86 -5.59 13.27
C GLU A 133 -18.19 -4.90 13.62
N GLU A 134 -18.55 -3.81 12.94
CA GLU A 134 -19.82 -3.10 13.15
C GLU A 134 -21.05 -3.96 12.84
N HIS A 135 -20.96 -4.82 11.83
CA HIS A 135 -22.02 -5.79 11.58
C HIS A 135 -22.15 -6.77 12.75
N TRP A 136 -21.04 -7.30 13.27
CA TRP A 136 -21.07 -8.30 14.35
C TRP A 136 -21.60 -7.76 15.68
N ILE A 137 -21.43 -6.47 15.94
CA ILE A 137 -22.02 -5.79 17.12
C ILE A 137 -23.54 -6.02 17.21
N LYS A 138 -24.23 -6.23 16.06
CA LYS A 138 -25.68 -6.43 16.02
C LYS A 138 -26.18 -7.79 16.54
N GLY A 139 -25.30 -8.73 16.90
CA GLY A 139 -25.73 -10.06 17.35
C GLY A 139 -24.76 -10.87 18.20
N PHE A 140 -23.48 -10.46 18.32
CA PHE A 140 -22.48 -11.20 19.07
C PHE A 140 -21.62 -10.28 19.95
N PRO A 141 -21.27 -10.70 21.19
CA PRO A 141 -20.35 -9.94 22.02
C PRO A 141 -18.91 -10.01 21.47
N LEU A 142 -18.28 -8.85 21.27
CA LEU A 142 -16.91 -8.76 20.78
C LEU A 142 -15.87 -9.07 21.88
N GLN A 143 -14.80 -9.78 21.53
CA GLN A 143 -13.69 -10.11 22.44
C GLN A 143 -12.69 -8.95 22.61
N THR A 144 -13.14 -7.82 23.15
CA THR A 144 -12.34 -6.60 23.33
C THR A 144 -11.18 -6.77 24.32
N GLY A 145 -11.37 -7.58 25.37
CA GLY A 145 -10.32 -7.88 26.36
C GLY A 145 -9.13 -8.62 25.75
N PHE A 146 -9.39 -9.59 24.86
CA PHE A 146 -8.33 -10.31 24.14
C PHE A 146 -7.58 -9.37 23.20
N ARG A 147 -8.32 -8.52 22.46
CA ARG A 147 -7.73 -7.48 21.60
C ARG A 147 -6.77 -6.58 22.39
N HIS A 148 -7.22 -6.03 23.51
CA HIS A 148 -6.41 -5.14 24.35
C HIS A 148 -5.16 -5.84 24.90
N GLY A 149 -5.30 -7.09 25.37
CA GLY A 149 -4.15 -7.89 25.81
C GLY A 149 -3.13 -8.12 24.69
N MET A 150 -3.58 -8.46 23.48
CA MET A 150 -2.72 -8.67 22.32
C MET A 150 -1.99 -7.40 21.87
N GLU A 151 -2.63 -6.24 21.91
CA GLU A 151 -1.97 -4.97 21.60
C GLU A 151 -0.86 -4.65 22.59
N ARG A 152 -1.13 -4.86 23.88
CA ARG A 152 -0.11 -4.74 24.93
C ARG A 152 1.04 -5.72 24.73
N PHE A 153 0.75 -6.98 24.38
CA PHE A 153 1.77 -7.98 24.11
C PHE A 153 2.58 -7.64 22.87
N LEU A 154 1.99 -7.18 21.77
CA LEU A 154 2.71 -6.88 20.53
C LEU A 154 3.45 -5.54 20.57
N GLY A 155 3.48 -4.86 21.73
CA GLY A 155 4.17 -3.58 21.90
C GLY A 155 3.52 -2.47 21.08
N VAL A 156 2.21 -2.54 20.87
CA VAL A 156 1.46 -1.45 20.25
C VAL A 156 1.40 -0.33 21.26
N GLU A 157 2.22 0.70 21.05
CA GLU A 157 2.15 1.91 21.86
C GLU A 157 0.79 2.57 21.62
N THR A 158 0.04 2.80 22.70
CA THR A 158 -1.25 3.50 22.69
C THR A 158 -1.11 5.00 22.40
N ASP A 159 0.13 5.47 22.33
CA ASP A 159 0.45 6.86 22.59
C ASP A 159 0.82 7.61 21.31
N GLU A 160 -0.14 8.41 20.84
CA GLU A 160 0.09 9.54 19.92
C GLU A 160 1.16 10.52 20.46
N SER A 161 1.42 10.52 21.77
CA SER A 161 2.43 11.32 22.48
C SER A 161 3.87 10.81 22.36
N LEU A 162 4.11 9.54 21.99
CA LEU A 162 5.46 8.97 21.82
C LEU A 162 6.04 9.18 20.41
N ARG A 163 5.24 9.68 19.44
CA ARG A 163 5.71 10.03 18.10
C ARG A 163 6.50 11.34 18.12
N LYS A 164 7.72 11.29 18.67
CA LYS A 164 8.59 12.47 18.91
C LYS A 164 8.83 13.34 17.67
N THR A 165 8.79 12.78 16.46
CA THR A 165 8.54 13.53 15.22
C THR A 165 7.83 12.68 14.17
N HIS A 166 6.87 13.27 13.43
CA HIS A 166 6.23 12.63 12.27
C HIS A 166 7.26 12.08 11.28
N ASN A 167 8.37 12.81 11.07
CA ASN A 167 9.42 12.40 10.12
C ASN A 167 10.16 11.12 10.51
N GLU A 168 10.40 10.85 11.79
CA GLU A 168 11.01 9.59 12.24
C GLU A 168 10.08 8.42 12.00
N TRP A 169 8.79 8.61 12.25
CA TRP A 169 7.78 7.60 11.99
C TRP A 169 7.68 7.25 10.50
N VAL A 170 7.68 8.26 9.62
CA VAL A 170 7.72 8.04 8.16
C VAL A 170 8.98 7.31 7.73
N LYS A 171 10.15 7.71 8.24
CA LYS A 171 11.43 7.07 7.89
C LYS A 171 11.47 5.60 8.30
N SER A 172 10.95 5.25 9.48
CA SER A 172 10.87 3.84 9.91
C SER A 172 10.00 2.96 9.03
N ARG A 173 9.13 3.56 8.19
CA ARG A 173 8.16 2.85 7.34
C ARG A 173 8.43 3.00 5.84
N SER A 174 9.61 3.50 5.45
CA SER A 174 9.96 3.66 4.04
C SER A 174 9.84 2.37 3.22
N ASP A 175 10.02 1.22 3.86
CA ASP A 175 9.89 -0.10 3.23
C ASP A 175 8.45 -0.39 2.79
N VAL A 176 7.46 0.11 3.53
CA VAL A 176 6.04 -0.02 3.19
C VAL A 176 5.72 0.80 1.95
N SER A 177 6.22 2.03 1.88
CA SER A 177 6.02 2.91 0.72
C SER A 177 6.67 2.34 -0.54
N LYS A 178 7.85 1.71 -0.41
CA LYS A 178 8.52 1.03 -1.52
C LYS A 178 7.73 -0.20 -1.99
N ALA A 179 7.20 -1.00 -1.06
CA ALA A 179 6.36 -2.14 -1.40
C ALA A 179 5.10 -1.72 -2.17
N ASP A 180 4.44 -0.64 -1.73
CA ASP A 180 3.26 -0.09 -2.42
C ASP A 180 3.58 0.44 -3.83
N ALA A 181 4.76 1.02 -4.03
CA ALA A 181 5.20 1.46 -5.34
C ALA A 181 5.45 0.26 -6.27
N LEU A 182 6.01 -0.83 -5.74
CA LEU A 182 6.27 -2.06 -6.47
C LEU A 182 4.96 -2.76 -6.87
N ASP A 183 4.01 -2.88 -5.93
CA ASP A 183 2.67 -3.44 -6.19
C ASP A 183 1.90 -2.64 -7.25
N GLN A 184 2.04 -1.31 -7.27
CA GLN A 184 1.44 -0.46 -8.31
C GLN A 184 2.04 -0.70 -9.69
N VAL A 185 3.33 -1.06 -9.74
CA VAL A 185 4.04 -1.38 -10.99
C VAL A 185 3.69 -2.77 -11.49
N GLU A 186 3.51 -3.75 -10.60
CA GLU A 186 3.20 -5.13 -10.99
C GLU A 186 1.76 -5.30 -11.49
N GLY A 187 0.79 -4.50 -11.02
CA GLY A 187 -0.55 -4.38 -11.63
C GLY A 187 -1.43 -5.64 -11.58
N ASP A 188 -0.88 -6.80 -11.25
CA ASP A 188 -1.52 -8.11 -11.30
C ASP A 188 -1.82 -8.64 -9.90
N ASP A 189 -2.99 -8.30 -9.35
CA ASP A 189 -3.49 -8.93 -8.12
C ASP A 189 -4.76 -9.76 -8.39
N PRO A 190 -4.62 -10.94 -9.03
CA PRO A 190 -5.76 -11.83 -9.33
C PRO A 190 -6.44 -12.36 -8.06
N ALA A 191 -5.72 -12.42 -6.94
CA ALA A 191 -6.29 -12.77 -5.64
C ALA A 191 -7.27 -11.68 -5.17
N ARG A 192 -6.94 -10.40 -5.36
CA ARG A 192 -7.80 -9.27 -5.00
C ARG A 192 -9.10 -9.22 -5.80
N ALA A 193 -9.04 -9.50 -7.10
CA ALA A 193 -10.22 -9.58 -7.96
C ALA A 193 -11.18 -10.70 -7.53
N ARG A 194 -10.64 -11.82 -7.03
CA ARG A 194 -11.44 -12.94 -6.50
C ARG A 194 -12.17 -12.58 -5.21
N TYR A 195 -11.53 -11.88 -4.28
CA TYR A 195 -12.15 -11.52 -3.00
C TYR A 195 -13.20 -10.41 -3.11
N GLN A 196 -13.11 -9.53 -4.11
CA GLN A 196 -14.14 -8.50 -4.36
C GLN A 196 -15.51 -9.10 -4.71
N ARG A 197 -15.53 -10.22 -5.43
CA ARG A 197 -16.78 -10.94 -5.75
C ARG A 197 -17.43 -11.62 -4.55
N MET A 198 -16.71 -11.80 -3.43
CA MET A 198 -17.23 -12.47 -2.23
C MET A 198 -17.69 -11.52 -1.15
N PHE A 199 -17.82 -10.21 -1.43
CA PHE A 199 -18.37 -9.28 -0.44
C PHE A 199 -19.86 -9.58 -0.22
N TRP A 200 -20.20 -10.12 0.94
CA TRP A 200 -21.58 -10.30 1.39
C TRP A 200 -21.94 -9.09 2.24
N GLU A 201 -22.38 -8.01 1.60
CA GLU A 201 -23.20 -7.03 2.31
C GLU A 201 -24.61 -7.63 2.46
N PRO A 202 -25.27 -7.49 3.62
CA PRO A 202 -26.70 -7.77 3.72
C PRO A 202 -27.43 -6.69 2.89
N VAL A 203 -27.73 -7.04 1.65
CA VAL A 203 -28.49 -6.17 0.75
C VAL A 203 -29.94 -6.63 0.77
N VAL A 204 -30.86 -5.69 0.95
CA VAL A 204 -32.30 -5.95 0.81
C VAL A 204 -32.53 -6.49 -0.60
N GLU A 205 -33.33 -7.55 -0.74
CA GLU A 205 -33.61 -8.18 -2.05
C GLU A 205 -33.99 -7.11 -3.08
N GLY A 206 -33.12 -6.88 -4.08
CA GLY A 206 -33.34 -5.89 -5.15
C GLY A 206 -32.44 -4.64 -5.13
N ALA A 207 -31.75 -4.35 -4.03
CA ALA A 207 -30.74 -3.28 -4.01
C ALA A 207 -29.36 -3.79 -4.48
N GLN A 208 -28.49 -2.89 -4.94
CA GLN A 208 -27.09 -3.22 -5.24
C GLN A 208 -26.20 -2.91 -4.03
N PRO A 209 -25.21 -3.76 -3.72
CA PRO A 209 -24.25 -3.48 -2.66
C PRO A 209 -23.44 -2.22 -2.98
N VAL A 210 -23.32 -1.32 -2.00
CA VAL A 210 -22.75 0.03 -2.18
C VAL A 210 -21.23 -0.05 -2.25
N LEU A 211 -20.58 -0.79 -1.34
CA LEU A 211 -19.10 -0.85 -1.28
C LEU A 211 -18.45 -1.38 -2.57
N PRO A 212 -18.94 -2.46 -3.21
CA PRO A 212 -18.36 -2.95 -4.46
C PRO A 212 -18.33 -1.88 -5.55
N SER A 213 -19.42 -1.11 -5.70
CA SER A 213 -19.53 -0.07 -6.73
C SER A 213 -18.56 1.09 -6.48
N VAL A 214 -18.42 1.54 -5.23
CA VAL A 214 -17.50 2.62 -4.84
C VAL A 214 -16.05 2.19 -5.02
N LEU A 215 -15.73 0.93 -4.66
CA LEU A 215 -14.38 0.37 -4.85
C LEU A 215 -14.03 0.23 -6.34
N GLU A 216 -14.99 -0.12 -7.19
CA GLU A 216 -14.81 -0.19 -8.64
C GLU A 216 -14.60 1.20 -9.25
N GLN A 217 -15.41 2.19 -8.84
CA GLN A 217 -15.22 3.59 -9.24
C GLN A 217 -13.84 4.11 -8.83
N ALA A 218 -13.43 3.88 -7.57
CA ALA A 218 -12.10 4.28 -7.10
C ALA A 218 -10.97 3.65 -7.92
N ARG A 219 -11.14 2.41 -8.39
CA ARG A 219 -10.19 1.75 -9.30
C ARG A 219 -10.18 2.41 -10.67
N MET A 220 -11.34 2.67 -11.26
CA MET A 220 -11.45 3.37 -12.55
C MET A 220 -10.82 4.77 -12.48
N HIS A 221 -11.01 5.49 -11.37
CA HIS A 221 -10.34 6.76 -11.13
C HIS A 221 -8.82 6.60 -11.02
N GLY A 222 -8.35 5.60 -10.27
CA GLY A 222 -6.92 5.30 -10.15
C GLY A 222 -6.27 4.96 -11.50
N GLU A 223 -6.93 4.16 -12.33
CA GLU A 223 -6.44 3.78 -13.65
C GLU A 223 -6.42 4.97 -14.61
N ARG A 224 -7.48 5.79 -14.60
CA ARG A 224 -7.53 7.05 -15.36
C ARG A 224 -6.39 7.98 -14.96
N HIS A 225 -6.09 8.11 -13.67
CA HIS A 225 -4.95 8.89 -13.19
C HIS A 225 -3.62 8.30 -13.66
N ARG A 226 -3.44 6.97 -13.61
CA ARG A 226 -2.21 6.33 -14.10
C ARG A 226 -2.00 6.58 -15.59
N ILE A 227 -3.05 6.38 -16.39
CA ILE A 227 -3.01 6.62 -17.84
C ILE A 227 -2.73 8.09 -18.13
N ALA A 228 -3.36 9.02 -17.40
CA ALA A 228 -3.08 10.44 -17.55
C ALA A 228 -1.63 10.78 -17.19
N ASP A 229 -1.10 10.24 -16.10
CA ASP A 229 0.30 10.42 -15.68
C ASP A 229 1.29 9.83 -16.69
N GLU A 230 1.00 8.66 -17.26
CA GLU A 230 1.78 8.03 -18.33
C GLU A 230 1.73 8.86 -19.62
N ALA A 231 0.53 9.32 -20.02
CA ALA A 231 0.34 10.19 -21.17
C ALA A 231 1.11 11.50 -21.02
N HIS A 232 1.07 12.10 -19.83
CA HIS A 232 1.88 13.27 -19.49
C HIS A 232 3.39 13.01 -19.57
N LYS A 233 3.87 11.80 -19.23
CA LYS A 233 5.29 11.45 -19.35
C LYS A 233 5.72 11.18 -20.81
N SER A 234 4.81 10.70 -21.64
CA SER A 234 5.05 10.43 -23.06
C SER A 234 4.89 11.65 -23.97
N ASP A 235 4.55 12.82 -23.43
CA ASP A 235 4.39 14.04 -24.22
C ASP A 235 5.68 14.38 -24.98
N ASP A 236 5.58 14.47 -26.31
CA ASP A 236 6.71 14.69 -27.23
C ASP A 236 7.44 16.00 -26.91
N ALA A 237 6.69 17.02 -26.48
CA ALA A 237 7.25 18.31 -26.06
C ALA A 237 8.18 18.14 -24.85
N LEU A 238 7.80 17.28 -23.89
CA LEU A 238 8.64 16.97 -22.73
C LEU A 238 9.83 16.10 -23.13
N LEU A 239 9.69 15.19 -24.07
CA LEU A 239 10.80 14.36 -24.57
C LEU A 239 11.80 15.17 -25.43
N GLY A 240 11.44 16.38 -25.86
CA GLY A 240 12.27 17.21 -26.73
C GLY A 240 12.38 16.61 -28.14
N ARG A 241 11.38 15.82 -28.56
CA ARG A 241 11.31 15.28 -29.91
C ARG A 241 10.71 16.35 -30.81
N HIS A 242 11.49 16.81 -31.79
CA HIS A 242 10.95 17.58 -32.91
C HIS A 242 10.14 16.64 -33.80
N HIS A 243 8.86 16.94 -34.00
CA HIS A 243 7.90 16.15 -34.78
C HIS A 243 8.32 15.91 -36.24
N ASP A 244 9.34 16.61 -36.73
CA ASP A 244 9.79 16.55 -38.13
C ASP A 244 10.66 15.35 -38.48
N SER A 245 11.11 14.57 -37.49
CA SER A 245 11.85 13.35 -37.78
C SER A 245 10.91 12.17 -38.01
N ARG A 246 10.45 11.99 -39.25
CA ARG A 246 9.85 10.74 -39.77
C ARG A 246 10.81 9.52 -39.73
N ARG A 247 11.83 9.53 -38.88
CA ARG A 247 12.64 8.33 -38.63
C ARG A 247 11.83 7.45 -37.70
N SER A 248 11.21 6.43 -38.28
CA SER A 248 10.66 5.30 -37.53
C SER A 248 11.67 4.88 -36.48
N GLN A 249 11.18 4.66 -35.26
CA GLN A 249 11.96 4.06 -34.18
C GLN A 249 12.28 2.60 -34.53
N ASP A 250 13.12 2.37 -35.53
CA ASP A 250 13.71 1.06 -35.71
C ASP A 250 14.71 0.87 -34.58
N VAL A 251 14.29 0.05 -33.62
CA VAL A 251 15.15 -0.48 -32.58
C VAL A 251 16.22 -1.32 -33.27
N SER A 252 17.36 -0.70 -33.57
CA SER A 252 18.51 -1.39 -34.12
C SER A 252 19.03 -2.40 -33.11
N THR A 253 18.74 -3.67 -33.34
CA THR A 253 19.42 -4.77 -32.67
C THR A 253 20.75 -4.96 -33.37
N THR A 254 21.82 -4.38 -32.83
CA THR A 254 23.17 -4.61 -33.37
C THR A 254 23.69 -5.95 -32.85
N THR A 255 23.49 -7.02 -33.61
CA THR A 255 24.26 -8.26 -33.43
C THR A 255 25.67 -8.01 -33.96
N GLY A 256 26.68 -8.08 -33.10
CA GLY A 256 28.05 -8.21 -33.58
C GLY A 256 28.26 -9.65 -34.06
N ASP A 257 28.71 -9.84 -35.30
CA ASP A 257 28.90 -11.15 -35.95
C ASP A 257 29.94 -12.09 -35.28
N ALA A 258 30.46 -11.73 -34.11
CA ALA A 258 31.46 -12.53 -33.40
C ALA A 258 30.80 -13.62 -32.54
N PRO A 259 31.15 -14.91 -32.72
CA PRO A 259 30.64 -15.98 -31.87
C PRO A 259 31.06 -15.75 -30.41
N GLY A 260 30.09 -15.74 -29.49
CA GLY A 260 30.32 -15.61 -28.05
C GLY A 260 29.94 -14.27 -27.41
N ARG A 261 29.45 -13.27 -28.17
CA ARG A 261 28.89 -12.04 -27.59
C ARG A 261 27.38 -12.18 -27.32
N PRO A 262 26.88 -11.78 -26.13
CA PRO A 262 25.45 -11.82 -25.85
C PRO A 262 24.70 -10.78 -26.68
N LEU A 263 23.46 -11.11 -27.07
CA LEU A 263 22.56 -10.23 -27.79
C LEU A 263 22.19 -9.02 -26.91
N ILE A 264 22.66 -7.82 -27.29
CA ILE A 264 22.27 -6.58 -26.62
C ILE A 264 21.05 -6.01 -27.34
N LYS A 265 19.88 -6.07 -26.70
CA LYS A 265 18.65 -5.42 -27.18
C LYS A 265 18.47 -4.10 -26.43
N PHE A 266 18.63 -2.99 -27.11
CA PHE A 266 18.25 -1.68 -26.55
C PHE A 266 16.73 -1.57 -26.58
N VAL A 267 16.11 -1.50 -25.40
CA VAL A 267 14.68 -1.21 -25.27
C VAL A 267 14.56 0.28 -24.97
N ASP A 268 13.87 1.03 -25.83
CA ASP A 268 13.54 2.43 -25.53
C ASP A 268 12.63 2.44 -24.30
N VAL A 269 13.17 2.90 -23.17
CA VAL A 269 12.43 3.04 -21.91
C VAL A 269 11.57 4.30 -21.87
N GLY A 270 11.64 5.14 -22.92
CA GLY A 270 10.82 6.35 -23.08
C GLY A 270 10.88 7.30 -21.89
N GLY A 271 9.75 7.95 -21.62
CA GLY A 271 9.55 8.88 -20.49
C GLY A 271 9.41 8.23 -19.11
N LYS A 272 9.62 6.91 -18.98
CA LYS A 272 9.32 6.17 -17.73
C LYS A 272 10.06 6.71 -16.50
N PHE A 273 11.29 7.22 -16.71
CA PHE A 273 12.15 7.75 -15.65
C PHE A 273 12.22 9.29 -15.63
N LEU A 274 11.42 9.97 -16.45
CA LEU A 274 11.32 11.42 -16.45
C LEU A 274 10.32 11.88 -15.39
N ASP A 275 10.78 12.74 -14.48
CA ASP A 275 9.86 13.52 -13.64
C ASP A 275 9.32 14.69 -14.47
N PRO A 276 8.01 14.73 -14.79
CA PRO A 276 7.43 15.79 -15.62
C PRO A 276 7.63 17.16 -14.99
N LYS A 277 7.62 17.27 -13.66
CA LYS A 277 7.80 18.56 -12.96
C LYS A 277 9.21 19.09 -13.12
N ASP A 278 10.21 18.22 -12.98
CA ASP A 278 11.61 18.59 -13.17
C ASP A 278 11.89 18.98 -14.62
N ARG A 279 11.30 18.26 -15.59
CA ARG A 279 11.44 18.57 -17.01
C ARG A 279 10.84 19.94 -17.37
N VAL A 280 9.61 20.21 -16.94
CA VAL A 280 8.96 21.53 -17.13
C VAL A 280 9.80 22.64 -16.50
N ARG A 281 10.33 22.42 -15.30
CA ARG A 281 11.23 23.38 -14.63
C ARG A 281 12.46 23.67 -15.48
N ARG A 282 13.12 22.64 -16.02
CA ARG A 282 14.31 22.81 -16.89
C ARG A 282 13.97 23.53 -18.20
N MET A 283 12.82 23.25 -18.82
CA MET A 283 12.39 23.96 -20.03
C MET A 283 12.20 25.46 -19.77
N LYS A 284 11.48 25.82 -18.70
CA LYS A 284 11.31 27.23 -18.28
C LYS A 284 12.65 27.91 -17.99
N GLU A 285 13.58 27.20 -17.37
CA GLU A 285 14.92 27.72 -17.12
C GLU A 285 15.73 27.92 -18.41
N SER A 286 15.64 27.00 -19.37
CA SER A 286 16.27 27.16 -20.68
C SER A 286 15.70 28.33 -21.48
N GLU A 287 14.38 28.52 -21.46
CA GLU A 287 13.72 29.68 -22.09
C GLU A 287 14.18 30.99 -21.45
N ARG A 288 14.29 31.03 -20.12
CA ARG A 288 14.81 32.20 -19.40
C ARG A 288 16.26 32.50 -19.82
N ARG A 289 17.11 31.48 -19.92
CA ARG A 289 18.51 31.64 -20.36
C ARG A 289 18.60 32.08 -21.82
N ALA A 290 17.75 31.55 -22.70
CA ALA A 290 17.68 31.96 -24.11
C ALA A 290 17.32 33.44 -24.23
N ARG A 291 16.24 33.89 -23.56
CA ARG A 291 15.83 35.31 -23.53
C ARG A 291 16.93 36.25 -23.04
N LEU A 292 17.71 35.84 -22.04
CA LEU A 292 18.85 36.64 -21.56
C LEU A 292 19.98 36.71 -22.58
N ARG A 293 20.26 35.61 -23.31
CA ARG A 293 21.25 35.59 -24.40
C ARG A 293 20.83 36.47 -25.57
N ASP A 294 19.54 36.46 -25.92
CA ASP A 294 19.01 37.28 -27.01
C ASP A 294 19.07 38.78 -26.65
N LYS A 295 18.70 39.14 -25.42
CA LYS A 295 18.89 40.51 -24.92
C LYS A 295 20.35 40.94 -24.96
N LYS A 296 21.28 40.07 -24.53
CA LYS A 296 22.72 40.36 -24.58
C LYS A 296 23.22 40.54 -26.03
N ARG A 297 22.74 39.71 -26.96
CA ARG A 297 23.07 39.85 -28.39
C ARG A 297 22.57 41.18 -28.96
N GLN A 298 21.35 41.59 -28.60
CA GLN A 298 20.80 42.88 -29.03
C GLN A 298 21.60 44.08 -28.51
N VAL A 299 22.06 44.02 -27.25
CA VAL A 299 22.93 45.06 -26.67
C VAL A 299 24.26 45.12 -27.42
N LEU A 300 24.92 43.97 -27.63
CA LEU A 300 26.19 43.93 -28.36
C LEU A 300 26.06 44.40 -29.82
N SER A 301 24.94 44.07 -30.49
CA SER A 301 24.70 44.58 -31.85
C SER A 301 24.43 46.07 -31.89
N ALA A 302 23.77 46.62 -30.86
CA ALA A 302 23.52 48.06 -30.76
C ALA A 302 24.80 48.85 -30.44
N GLU A 303 25.66 48.31 -29.56
CA GLU A 303 26.98 48.89 -29.26
C GLU A 303 27.89 48.88 -30.49
N GLY A 304 27.89 47.79 -31.27
CA GLY A 304 28.64 47.70 -32.54
C GLY A 304 28.16 48.72 -33.58
N ALA A 305 26.84 48.88 -33.76
CA ALA A 305 26.28 49.86 -34.69
C ALA A 305 26.60 51.32 -34.29
N ALA A 306 26.58 51.64 -32.99
CA ALA A 306 26.94 52.97 -32.49
C ALA A 306 28.43 53.31 -32.70
N GLN A 307 29.31 52.31 -32.65
CA GLN A 307 30.73 52.49 -32.96
C GLN A 307 30.97 52.71 -34.46
N GLU A 308 30.23 52.02 -35.34
CA GLU A 308 30.33 52.23 -36.79
C GLU A 308 29.83 53.62 -37.21
N GLU A 309 28.75 54.15 -36.60
CA GLU A 309 28.27 55.52 -36.89
C GLU A 309 29.28 56.60 -36.48
N GLN A 310 29.99 56.43 -35.36
CA GLN A 310 31.01 57.37 -34.90
C GLN A 310 32.26 57.38 -35.79
N VAL A 311 32.60 56.24 -36.39
CA VAL A 311 33.74 56.14 -37.34
C VAL A 311 33.36 56.70 -38.72
N ALA A 312 32.09 56.65 -39.12
CA ALA A 312 31.62 57.21 -40.39
C ALA A 312 31.43 58.74 -40.37
N THR A 313 31.37 59.36 -39.19
CA THR A 313 31.24 60.82 -39.01
C THR A 313 32.55 61.54 -38.69
N ALA A 314 33.66 60.80 -38.55
CA ALA A 314 35.02 61.32 -38.38
C ALA A 314 35.79 61.31 -39.71
#